data_AF-A0A4P1JZC3-F1
#
_entry.id   AF-A0A4P1JZC3-F1
#
_cell.length_a   1.000
_cell.length_b   1.000
_cell.length_c   1.000
_cell.angle_alpha   90.00
_cell.angle_beta   90.00
_cell.angle_gamma   90.00
#
_symmetry.space_group_name_H-M   'P 1'
#
loop_
_entity.id
_entity.type
_entity.pdbx_description
1 polymer ?
#
loop_
_entity_poly.entity_id
_entity_poly.type
_entity_poly.pdbx_seq_one_letter_code
_entity_poly.pdbx_strand_id
1 'polypeptide(L)'
;MIAAILTAVLLSSSQPAMSAPPAKPIVIAHRGASGERPEHTRAAYELAIEQGADFIEPDLVMTRDGHLVVRHENEIDETTDIADRPEFADRRTTRAVDGVPITGWFTEDFTLAELKTLRARERLPALRPASAAYDGQEPILTFDDVVEIAREAGARAGRVIGVAPELKHPSHFAALDLPMEDAFVAALERHALTSADAPILIQCFEVGTLERLKARIDAPLLQLMQAGGGPADRPGATYAEMATPQGLAEIARYAEAVGVQDLMVVPRDDAGRALAASSLTVDAHAAGLEVVVWTFRAENLFLPAQYRVGDAPADHGDLEGWLKMIYALGVDAVFSDFPAAAVNAR
;
A
#
# COMPACT_ATOMS: atom_id res chain seq x y z
N MET A 1 22.44 51.40 61.14
CA MET A 1 21.87 50.09 60.75
C MET A 1 21.32 50.24 59.34
N ILE A 2 22.00 49.68 58.34
CA ILE A 2 21.62 49.73 56.92
C ILE A 2 20.99 48.37 56.59
N ALA A 3 19.69 48.35 56.25
CA ALA A 3 18.99 47.14 55.86
C ALA A 3 19.00 47.02 54.33
N ALA A 4 19.64 45.97 53.82
CA ALA A 4 19.64 45.61 52.41
C ALA A 4 18.40 44.77 52.08
N ILE A 5 17.63 45.20 51.09
CA ILE A 5 16.51 44.45 50.52
C ILE A 5 17.07 43.59 49.39
N LEU A 6 17.11 42.26 49.61
CA LEU A 6 17.41 41.27 48.58
C LEU A 6 16.10 40.88 47.87
N THR A 7 15.95 41.30 46.63
CA THR A 7 14.90 40.83 45.72
C THR A 7 15.36 39.51 45.10
N ALA A 8 14.76 38.40 45.50
CA ALA A 8 15.01 37.09 44.89
C ALA A 8 14.27 36.98 43.56
N VAL A 9 15.01 36.90 42.45
CA VAL A 9 14.49 36.54 41.13
C VAL A 9 14.36 35.02 41.08
N LEU A 10 13.12 34.51 41.13
CA LEU A 10 12.82 33.11 40.86
C LEU A 10 12.88 32.86 39.34
N LEU A 11 13.99 32.31 38.87
CA LEU A 11 14.06 31.72 37.54
C LEU A 11 13.23 30.42 37.54
N SER A 12 12.04 30.46 36.91
CA SER A 12 11.34 29.23 36.55
C SER A 12 12.10 28.55 35.42
N SER A 13 12.78 27.45 35.76
CA SER A 13 13.27 26.49 34.76
C SER A 13 12.06 25.77 34.16
N SER A 14 11.64 26.20 32.96
CA SER A 14 10.74 25.43 32.10
C SER A 14 11.44 24.10 31.75
N GLN A 15 11.01 23.01 32.38
CA GLN A 15 11.38 21.68 31.93
C GLN A 15 10.80 21.47 30.53
N PRO A 16 11.57 20.92 29.57
CA PRO A 16 10.99 20.47 28.32
C PRO A 16 9.94 19.42 28.66
N ALA A 17 8.75 19.56 28.08
CA ALA A 17 7.73 18.53 28.13
C ALA A 17 8.37 17.21 27.68
N MET A 18 8.29 16.17 28.50
CA MET A 18 8.69 14.84 28.06
C MET A 18 7.85 14.53 26.82
N SER A 19 8.51 14.45 25.66
CA SER A 19 7.89 14.04 24.41
C SER A 19 7.18 12.72 24.65
N ALA A 20 5.91 12.63 24.23
CA ALA A 20 5.22 11.34 24.19
C ALA A 20 6.12 10.32 23.46
N PRO A 21 6.16 9.05 23.89
CA PRO A 21 6.85 8.03 23.12
C PRO A 21 6.31 8.05 21.68
N PRO A 22 7.17 7.89 20.67
CA PRO A 22 6.72 7.85 19.29
C PRO A 22 5.65 6.77 19.14
N ALA A 23 4.60 7.07 18.36
CA ALA A 23 3.55 6.11 18.08
C ALA A 23 4.17 4.86 17.44
N LYS A 24 3.67 3.68 17.82
CA LYS A 24 4.12 2.41 17.24
C LYS A 24 3.76 2.41 15.74
N PRO A 25 4.71 2.22 14.81
CA PRO A 25 4.41 2.24 13.37
C PRO A 25 3.36 1.20 12.99
N ILE A 26 2.45 1.54 12.08
CA ILE A 26 1.40 0.65 11.57
C ILE A 26 2.00 -0.37 10.59
N VAL A 27 1.52 -1.61 10.65
CA VAL A 27 1.85 -2.65 9.67
C VAL A 27 0.66 -2.87 8.75
N ILE A 28 0.87 -2.60 7.47
CA ILE A 28 -0.10 -2.84 6.41
C ILE A 28 0.35 -4.09 5.63
N ALA A 29 -0.51 -5.10 5.60
CA ALA A 29 -0.24 -6.34 4.89
C ALA A 29 -0.47 -6.16 3.39
N HIS A 30 0.63 -5.95 2.66
CA HIS A 30 0.62 -5.68 1.22
C HIS A 30 0.10 -6.89 0.47
N ARG A 31 -1.13 -6.77 -0.04
CA ARG A 31 -1.91 -7.84 -0.66
C ARG A 31 -2.17 -9.05 0.26
N GLY A 32 -2.16 -8.82 1.58
CA GLY A 32 -2.16 -9.87 2.61
C GLY A 32 -0.75 -10.35 2.97
N ALA A 33 -0.63 -11.56 3.50
CA ALA A 33 0.65 -12.22 3.74
C ALA A 33 1.17 -12.81 2.40
N SER A 34 1.38 -11.95 1.41
CA SER A 34 1.64 -12.31 0.01
C SER A 34 3.00 -12.99 -0.21
N GLY A 35 3.91 -12.92 0.76
CA GLY A 35 5.13 -13.72 0.81
C GLY A 35 4.88 -15.21 1.09
N GLU A 36 3.69 -15.55 1.61
CA GLU A 36 3.37 -16.87 2.16
C GLU A 36 2.11 -17.50 1.54
N ARG A 37 1.22 -16.70 0.94
CA ARG A 37 0.01 -17.13 0.23
C ARG A 37 -0.15 -16.31 -1.05
N PRO A 38 -0.81 -16.84 -2.10
CA PRO A 38 -1.12 -16.08 -3.30
C PRO A 38 -1.80 -14.76 -2.93
N GLU A 39 -1.31 -13.67 -3.52
CA GLU A 39 -1.75 -12.32 -3.20
C GLU A 39 -3.26 -12.13 -3.40
N HIS A 40 -3.87 -11.25 -2.59
CA HIS A 40 -5.29 -10.90 -2.69
C HIS A 40 -6.24 -12.10 -2.64
N THR A 41 -5.95 -13.03 -1.73
CA THR A 41 -6.81 -14.16 -1.39
C THR A 41 -7.28 -14.06 0.06
N ARG A 42 -8.38 -14.75 0.43
CA ARG A 42 -8.85 -14.71 1.81
C ARG A 42 -7.81 -15.33 2.74
N ALA A 43 -7.14 -16.41 2.34
CA ALA A 43 -6.08 -17.03 3.12
C ALA A 43 -4.90 -16.06 3.36
N ALA A 44 -4.50 -15.27 2.37
CA ALA A 44 -3.45 -14.26 2.56
C ALA A 44 -3.87 -13.18 3.56
N TYR A 45 -5.11 -12.71 3.50
CA TYR A 45 -5.63 -11.69 4.42
C TYR A 45 -5.81 -12.22 5.85
N GLU A 46 -6.40 -13.40 6.02
CA GLU A 46 -6.60 -14.00 7.34
C GLU A 46 -5.24 -14.30 8.00
N LEU A 47 -4.27 -14.85 7.27
CA LEU A 47 -2.92 -15.08 7.78
C LEU A 47 -2.24 -13.78 8.21
N ALA A 48 -2.34 -12.71 7.41
CA ALA A 48 -1.78 -11.42 7.78
C ALA A 48 -2.36 -10.87 9.10
N ILE A 49 -3.67 -11.02 9.30
CA ILE A 49 -4.37 -10.57 10.51
C ILE A 49 -3.94 -11.41 11.72
N GLU A 50 -3.80 -12.73 11.56
CA GLU A 50 -3.26 -13.64 12.58
C GLU A 50 -1.82 -13.28 12.97
N GLN A 51 -1.02 -12.85 12.00
CA GLN A 51 0.36 -12.37 12.20
C GLN A 51 0.45 -10.96 12.82
N GLY A 52 -0.68 -10.28 13.04
CA GLY A 52 -0.74 -9.01 13.74
C GLY A 52 -0.71 -7.77 12.86
N ALA A 53 -0.96 -7.89 11.55
CA ALA A 53 -1.13 -6.72 10.67
C ALA A 53 -2.29 -5.85 11.15
N ASP A 54 -2.12 -4.53 11.13
CA ASP A 54 -3.17 -3.58 11.54
C ASP A 54 -4.16 -3.31 10.40
N PHE A 55 -3.67 -3.36 9.16
CA PHE A 55 -4.44 -3.19 7.93
C PHE A 55 -4.20 -4.33 6.95
N ILE A 56 -5.20 -4.65 6.13
CA ILE A 56 -5.05 -5.45 4.92
C ILE A 56 -5.23 -4.59 3.67
N GLU A 57 -4.42 -4.82 2.65
CA GLU A 57 -4.34 -3.98 1.46
C GLU A 57 -4.95 -4.71 0.24
N PRO A 58 -6.06 -4.20 -0.33
CA PRO A 58 -6.55 -4.63 -1.63
C PRO A 58 -6.27 -3.62 -2.75
N ASP A 59 -5.62 -4.06 -3.82
CA ASP A 59 -5.59 -3.35 -5.09
C ASP A 59 -6.91 -3.55 -5.84
N LEU A 60 -7.52 -2.48 -6.34
CA LEU A 60 -8.83 -2.52 -6.98
C LEU A 60 -8.72 -2.22 -8.48
N VAL A 61 -9.40 -3.02 -9.28
CA VAL A 61 -9.62 -2.83 -10.72
C VAL A 61 -11.09 -3.08 -11.05
N MET A 62 -11.55 -2.67 -12.23
CA MET A 62 -12.97 -2.81 -12.61
C MET A 62 -13.23 -3.96 -13.57
N THR A 63 -14.43 -4.53 -13.42
CA THR A 63 -15.04 -5.46 -14.38
C THR A 63 -15.83 -4.70 -15.45
N ARG A 64 -16.18 -5.38 -16.55
CA ARG A 64 -17.03 -4.84 -17.63
C ARG A 64 -18.40 -4.35 -17.13
N ASP A 65 -18.95 -5.03 -16.13
CA ASP A 65 -20.24 -4.75 -15.52
C ASP A 65 -20.14 -3.85 -14.27
N GLY A 66 -19.01 -3.17 -14.08
CA GLY A 66 -18.88 -2.06 -13.14
C GLY A 66 -18.58 -2.44 -11.69
N HIS A 67 -18.13 -3.67 -11.44
CA HIS A 67 -17.77 -4.13 -10.09
C HIS A 67 -16.28 -3.91 -9.80
N LEU A 68 -15.96 -3.64 -8.54
CA LEU A 68 -14.58 -3.55 -8.03
C LEU A 68 -14.10 -4.94 -7.61
N VAL A 69 -13.14 -5.48 -8.36
CA VAL A 69 -12.47 -6.74 -8.04
C VAL A 69 -11.05 -6.48 -7.57
N VAL A 70 -10.53 -7.38 -6.75
CA VAL A 70 -9.25 -7.19 -6.08
C VAL A 70 -8.14 -7.83 -6.88
N ARG A 71 -7.34 -7.06 -7.62
CA ARG A 71 -6.13 -7.51 -8.33
C ARG A 71 -5.17 -6.34 -8.50
N HIS A 72 -3.87 -6.62 -8.42
CA HIS A 72 -2.83 -5.60 -8.57
C HIS A 72 -2.77 -4.99 -9.96
N GLU A 73 -3.06 -5.77 -11.00
CA GLU A 73 -3.15 -5.28 -12.38
C GLU A 73 -4.51 -5.65 -12.94
N ASN A 74 -4.98 -4.88 -13.93
CA ASN A 74 -6.17 -5.24 -14.69
C ASN A 74 -5.87 -6.36 -15.70
N GLU A 75 -4.61 -6.51 -16.12
CA GLU A 75 -4.11 -7.70 -16.80
C GLU A 75 -3.94 -8.85 -15.79
N ILE A 76 -4.49 -10.03 -16.08
CA ILE A 76 -4.64 -11.13 -15.12
C ILE A 76 -4.03 -12.48 -15.55
N ASP A 77 -3.15 -12.50 -16.54
CA ASP A 77 -2.48 -13.73 -17.04
C ASP A 77 -1.60 -14.36 -15.94
N GLU A 78 -0.76 -13.56 -15.27
CA GLU A 78 0.23 -14.09 -14.31
C GLU A 78 -0.35 -14.46 -12.93
N THR A 79 -1.49 -13.89 -12.54
CA THR A 79 -2.05 -14.03 -11.18
C THR A 79 -3.33 -14.84 -11.12
N THR A 80 -3.74 -15.45 -12.24
CA THR A 80 -4.93 -16.31 -12.31
C THR A 80 -4.70 -17.53 -13.20
N ASP A 81 -5.67 -18.44 -13.25
CA ASP A 81 -5.69 -19.58 -14.15
C ASP A 81 -6.29 -19.26 -15.54
N ILE A 82 -6.43 -17.99 -15.92
CA ILE A 82 -7.16 -17.58 -17.14
C ILE A 82 -6.57 -18.14 -18.43
N ALA A 83 -5.25 -18.25 -18.54
CA ALA A 83 -4.59 -18.84 -19.71
C ALA A 83 -4.94 -20.32 -19.92
N ASP A 84 -5.36 -21.01 -18.86
CA ASP A 84 -5.78 -22.42 -18.88
C ASP A 84 -7.29 -22.58 -19.09
N ARG A 85 -8.04 -21.51 -19.39
CA ARG A 85 -9.49 -21.52 -19.66
C ARG A 85 -9.79 -21.40 -21.16
N PRO A 86 -10.07 -22.51 -21.87
CA PRO A 86 -10.34 -22.48 -23.30
C PRO A 86 -11.52 -21.59 -23.70
N GLU A 87 -12.52 -21.47 -22.81
CA GLU A 87 -13.69 -20.62 -23.00
C GLU A 87 -13.36 -19.12 -23.09
N PHE A 88 -12.18 -18.70 -22.63
CA PHE A 88 -11.72 -17.31 -22.65
C PHE A 88 -10.53 -17.07 -23.58
N ALA A 89 -10.07 -18.10 -24.32
CA ALA A 89 -8.89 -17.99 -25.17
C ALA A 89 -9.01 -16.89 -26.24
N ASP A 90 -10.22 -16.64 -26.74
CA ASP A 90 -10.51 -15.60 -27.75
C ASP A 90 -10.59 -14.17 -27.18
N ARG A 91 -10.47 -14.00 -25.86
CA ARG A 91 -10.46 -12.69 -25.17
C ARG A 91 -9.05 -12.12 -24.99
N ARG A 92 -8.00 -12.89 -25.29
CA ARG A 92 -6.63 -12.40 -25.20
C ARG A 92 -6.40 -11.31 -26.24
N THR A 93 -5.93 -10.14 -25.81
CA THR A 93 -5.76 -8.98 -26.69
C THR A 93 -4.54 -8.14 -26.30
N THR A 94 -4.20 -7.15 -27.12
CA THR A 94 -3.20 -6.11 -26.82
C THR A 94 -3.91 -4.77 -26.71
N ARG A 95 -3.71 -4.04 -25.60
CA ARG A 95 -4.19 -2.67 -25.42
C ARG A 95 -3.17 -1.81 -24.71
N ALA A 96 -3.30 -0.49 -24.84
CA ALA A 96 -2.50 0.43 -24.04
C ALA A 96 -3.19 0.65 -22.69
N VAL A 97 -2.47 0.43 -21.60
CA VAL A 97 -2.86 0.83 -20.23
C VAL A 97 -1.85 1.89 -19.80
N ASP A 98 -2.34 3.09 -19.48
CA ASP A 98 -1.51 4.27 -19.17
C ASP A 98 -0.41 4.56 -20.20
N GLY A 99 -0.72 4.31 -21.48
CA GLY A 99 0.20 4.51 -22.60
C GLY A 99 1.20 3.38 -22.84
N VAL A 100 1.18 2.33 -22.02
CA VAL A 100 2.04 1.15 -22.16
C VAL A 100 1.28 0.01 -22.86
N PRO A 101 1.77 -0.54 -23.98
CA PRO A 101 1.13 -1.68 -24.64
C PRO A 101 1.32 -2.95 -23.81
N ILE A 102 0.21 -3.55 -23.38
CA ILE A 102 0.15 -4.79 -22.61
C ILE A 102 -0.64 -5.82 -23.42
N THR A 103 -0.19 -7.08 -23.40
CA THR A 103 -0.88 -8.19 -24.07
C THR A 103 -1.26 -9.27 -23.07
N GLY A 104 -2.55 -9.58 -22.97
CA GLY A 104 -3.06 -10.52 -21.97
C GLY A 104 -4.58 -10.52 -21.95
N TRP A 105 -5.14 -10.78 -20.77
CA TRP A 105 -6.58 -10.74 -20.51
C TRP A 105 -6.88 -9.66 -19.49
N PHE A 106 -7.87 -8.82 -19.77
CA PHE A 106 -8.12 -7.62 -18.98
C PHE A 106 -9.44 -7.72 -18.21
N THR A 107 -9.47 -7.35 -16.94
CA THR A 107 -10.65 -7.47 -16.08
C THR A 107 -11.88 -6.74 -16.66
N GLU A 108 -11.67 -5.62 -17.34
CA GLU A 108 -12.73 -4.86 -18.01
C GLU A 108 -13.36 -5.57 -19.22
N ASP A 109 -12.83 -6.72 -19.67
CA ASP A 109 -13.43 -7.53 -20.73
C ASP A 109 -14.42 -8.56 -20.20
N PHE A 110 -14.47 -8.76 -18.88
CA PHE A 110 -15.24 -9.81 -18.21
C PHE A 110 -16.29 -9.25 -17.25
N THR A 111 -17.39 -9.97 -17.09
CA THR A 111 -18.33 -9.75 -15.98
C THR A 111 -17.73 -10.24 -14.66
N LEU A 112 -18.25 -9.75 -13.55
CA LEU A 112 -17.92 -10.28 -12.22
C LEU A 112 -18.20 -11.78 -12.13
N ALA A 113 -19.30 -12.25 -12.72
CA ALA A 113 -19.67 -13.67 -12.70
C ALA A 113 -18.63 -14.55 -13.41
N GLU A 114 -18.10 -14.10 -14.55
CA GLU A 114 -17.01 -14.80 -15.26
C GLU A 114 -15.73 -14.80 -14.43
N LEU A 115 -15.30 -13.65 -13.90
CA LEU A 115 -14.08 -13.55 -13.08
C LEU A 115 -14.14 -14.38 -11.79
N LYS A 116 -15.31 -14.52 -11.16
CA LYS A 116 -15.50 -15.38 -9.96
C LYS A 116 -15.28 -16.88 -10.25
N THR A 117 -15.28 -17.29 -11.53
CA THR A 117 -14.95 -18.69 -11.89
C THR A 117 -13.45 -18.96 -11.91
N LEU A 118 -12.61 -17.94 -12.03
CA LEU A 118 -11.15 -18.05 -12.07
C LEU A 118 -10.59 -18.35 -10.69
N ARG A 119 -9.34 -18.79 -10.65
CA ARG A 119 -8.60 -19.09 -9.43
C ARG A 119 -7.30 -18.31 -9.38
N ALA A 120 -6.99 -17.77 -8.20
CA ALA A 120 -5.77 -17.00 -7.94
C ALA A 120 -4.51 -17.89 -8.02
N ARG A 121 -3.40 -17.28 -8.41
CA ARG A 121 -2.06 -17.88 -8.46
C ARG A 121 -1.01 -16.95 -7.87
N GLU A 122 0.07 -17.54 -7.36
CA GLU A 122 1.27 -16.84 -6.92
C GLU A 122 1.95 -16.15 -8.10
N ARG A 123 2.20 -14.84 -7.94
CA ARG A 123 2.82 -13.97 -8.95
C ARG A 123 4.30 -14.27 -9.15
N LEU A 124 5.00 -14.69 -8.10
CA LEU A 124 6.45 -14.91 -8.07
C LEU A 124 6.80 -16.38 -7.75
N PRO A 125 6.31 -17.38 -8.51
CA PRO A 125 6.40 -18.79 -8.12
C PRO A 125 7.84 -19.30 -8.05
N ALA A 126 8.76 -18.70 -8.81
CA ALA A 126 10.18 -19.01 -8.75
C ALA A 126 10.86 -18.52 -7.46
N LEU A 127 10.36 -17.45 -6.84
CA LEU A 127 10.84 -16.94 -5.55
C LEU A 127 10.07 -17.56 -4.38
N ARG A 128 8.78 -17.86 -4.58
CA ARG A 128 7.84 -18.29 -3.53
C ARG A 128 7.18 -19.65 -3.83
N PRO A 129 7.95 -20.74 -4.02
CA PRO A 129 7.37 -22.06 -4.33
C PRO A 129 6.44 -22.58 -3.23
N ALA A 130 6.65 -22.18 -1.97
CA ALA A 130 5.77 -22.53 -0.86
C ALA A 130 4.40 -21.83 -0.93
N SER A 131 4.37 -20.58 -1.42
CA SER A 131 3.13 -19.85 -1.68
C SER A 131 2.41 -20.41 -2.91
N ALA A 132 3.15 -20.70 -3.98
CA ALA A 132 2.61 -21.31 -5.20
C ALA A 132 1.95 -22.69 -4.98
N ALA A 133 2.25 -23.37 -3.87
CA ALA A 133 1.54 -24.59 -3.48
C ALA A 133 0.05 -24.36 -3.16
N TYR A 134 -0.38 -23.11 -2.99
CA TYR A 134 -1.76 -22.70 -2.78
C TYR A 134 -2.48 -22.23 -4.06
N ASP A 135 -1.81 -22.28 -5.21
CA ASP A 135 -2.41 -21.92 -6.50
C ASP A 135 -3.69 -22.71 -6.78
N GLY A 136 -4.66 -22.05 -7.42
CA GLY A 136 -5.88 -22.72 -7.87
C GLY A 136 -6.94 -22.92 -6.78
N GLN A 137 -6.67 -22.55 -5.52
CA GLN A 137 -7.57 -22.84 -4.40
C GLN A 137 -8.68 -21.80 -4.23
N GLU A 138 -8.37 -20.50 -4.39
CA GLU A 138 -9.29 -19.43 -4.03
C GLU A 138 -9.74 -18.58 -5.24
N PRO A 139 -11.00 -18.08 -5.25
CA PRO A 139 -11.51 -17.25 -6.34
C PRO A 139 -11.00 -15.81 -6.26
N ILE A 140 -11.26 -15.03 -7.31
CA ILE A 140 -11.11 -13.56 -7.28
C ILE A 140 -12.07 -12.95 -6.26
N LEU A 141 -11.57 -12.03 -5.43
CA LEU A 141 -12.36 -11.29 -4.44
C LEU A 141 -12.89 -9.96 -5.01
N THR A 142 -13.96 -9.46 -4.41
CA THR A 142 -14.44 -8.07 -4.59
C THR A 142 -13.97 -7.21 -3.43
N PHE A 143 -14.05 -5.88 -3.56
CA PHE A 143 -13.82 -4.99 -2.43
C PHE A 143 -14.75 -5.29 -1.24
N ASP A 144 -16.03 -5.58 -1.53
CA ASP A 144 -17.01 -5.95 -0.50
C ASP A 144 -16.57 -7.22 0.27
N ASP A 145 -16.00 -8.22 -0.41
CA ASP A 145 -15.47 -9.43 0.24
C ASP A 145 -14.33 -9.09 1.23
N VAL A 146 -13.44 -8.16 0.88
CA VAL A 146 -12.29 -7.79 1.72
C VAL A 146 -12.71 -7.01 2.96
N VAL A 147 -13.68 -6.10 2.83
CA VAL A 147 -14.26 -5.39 3.99
C VAL A 147 -14.89 -6.39 4.97
N GLU A 148 -15.61 -7.40 4.46
CA GLU A 148 -16.18 -8.44 5.31
C GLU A 148 -15.10 -9.34 5.94
N ILE A 149 -14.03 -9.70 5.22
CA ILE A 149 -12.88 -10.41 5.80
C ILE A 149 -12.29 -9.63 6.97
N ALA A 150 -12.03 -8.33 6.80
CA ALA A 150 -11.48 -7.47 7.86
C ALA A 150 -12.39 -7.42 9.09
N ARG A 151 -13.71 -7.30 8.89
CA ARG A 151 -14.70 -7.29 9.98
C ARG A 151 -14.78 -8.63 10.71
N GLU A 152 -14.89 -9.72 9.98
CA GLU A 152 -15.00 -11.07 10.54
C GLU A 152 -13.73 -11.44 11.32
N ALA A 153 -12.56 -11.26 10.72
CA ALA A 153 -11.29 -11.58 11.33
C ALA A 153 -10.96 -10.64 12.50
N GLY A 154 -11.30 -9.35 12.39
CA GLY A 154 -11.18 -8.39 13.49
C GLY A 154 -12.06 -8.74 14.69
N ALA A 155 -13.31 -9.16 14.44
CA ALA A 155 -14.20 -9.65 15.49
C ALA A 155 -13.63 -10.90 16.19
N ARG A 156 -13.02 -11.83 15.44
CA ARG A 156 -12.34 -13.00 16.01
C ARG A 156 -11.10 -12.63 16.82
N ALA A 157 -10.31 -11.66 16.34
CA ALA A 157 -9.08 -11.20 16.97
C ALA A 157 -9.31 -10.22 18.14
N GLY A 158 -10.53 -9.72 18.32
CA GLY A 158 -10.87 -8.74 19.36
C GLY A 158 -10.27 -7.35 19.12
N ARG A 159 -9.96 -7.00 17.86
CA ARG A 159 -9.40 -5.69 17.47
C ARG A 159 -9.94 -5.26 16.11
N VAL A 160 -10.00 -3.95 15.88
CA VAL A 160 -10.36 -3.41 14.56
C VAL A 160 -9.22 -3.70 13.58
N ILE A 161 -9.56 -4.20 12.39
CA ILE A 161 -8.65 -4.36 11.26
C ILE A 161 -9.04 -3.33 10.22
N GLY A 162 -8.09 -2.49 9.83
CA GLY A 162 -8.31 -1.53 8.77
C GLY A 162 -8.16 -2.12 7.37
N VAL A 163 -8.66 -1.41 6.37
CA VAL A 163 -8.49 -1.77 4.95
C VAL A 163 -7.76 -0.64 4.23
N ALA A 164 -6.73 -0.93 3.45
CA ALA A 164 -5.95 0.09 2.74
C ALA A 164 -6.12 -0.05 1.22
N PRO A 165 -7.29 0.28 0.62
CA PRO A 165 -7.55 -0.02 -0.77
C PRO A 165 -6.77 0.91 -1.72
N GLU A 166 -6.13 0.32 -2.74
CA GLU A 166 -5.54 1.05 -3.86
C GLU A 166 -6.49 1.10 -5.06
N LEU A 167 -6.71 2.28 -5.63
CA LEU A 167 -7.41 2.41 -6.91
C LEU A 167 -6.39 2.34 -8.06
N LYS A 168 -6.44 1.28 -8.88
CA LYS A 168 -5.54 1.08 -10.03
C LYS A 168 -6.11 1.65 -11.30
N HIS A 169 -5.28 2.41 -12.02
CA HIS A 169 -5.58 3.01 -13.33
C HIS A 169 -6.96 3.71 -13.45
N PRO A 170 -7.41 4.57 -12.50
CA PRO A 170 -8.70 5.23 -12.62
C PRO A 170 -8.92 5.95 -13.96
N SER A 171 -7.90 6.63 -14.49
CA SER A 171 -8.01 7.34 -15.77
C SER A 171 -8.20 6.40 -16.95
N HIS A 172 -7.61 5.20 -16.92
CA HIS A 172 -7.83 4.15 -17.92
C HIS A 172 -9.28 3.65 -17.89
N PHE A 173 -9.80 3.30 -16.70
CA PHE A 173 -11.18 2.83 -16.56
C PHE A 173 -12.19 3.93 -16.93
N ALA A 174 -11.94 5.17 -16.56
CA ALA A 174 -12.79 6.30 -16.94
C ALA A 174 -12.87 6.47 -18.48
N ALA A 175 -11.77 6.25 -19.21
CA ALA A 175 -11.75 6.28 -20.67
C ALA A 175 -12.56 5.15 -21.33
N LEU A 176 -12.93 4.12 -20.56
CA LEU A 176 -13.77 2.99 -20.97
C LEU A 176 -15.22 3.11 -20.46
N ASP A 177 -15.64 4.30 -20.01
CA ASP A 177 -16.94 4.54 -19.38
C ASP A 177 -17.18 3.68 -18.11
N LEU A 178 -16.10 3.34 -17.40
CA LEU A 178 -16.11 2.65 -16.11
C LEU A 178 -15.66 3.63 -15.01
N PRO A 179 -16.57 4.42 -14.41
CA PRO A 179 -16.22 5.46 -13.44
C PRO A 179 -15.88 4.84 -12.08
N MET A 180 -14.60 4.53 -11.89
CA MET A 180 -14.10 3.81 -10.71
C MET A 180 -14.39 4.52 -9.39
N GLU A 181 -14.22 5.85 -9.34
CA GLU A 181 -14.49 6.63 -8.13
C GLU A 181 -15.97 6.60 -7.74
N ASP A 182 -16.89 6.51 -8.70
CA ASP A 182 -18.32 6.41 -8.41
C ASP A 182 -18.67 5.05 -7.81
N ALA A 183 -18.16 3.97 -8.41
CA ALA A 183 -18.33 2.62 -7.88
C ALA A 183 -17.71 2.50 -6.48
N PHE A 184 -16.55 3.12 -6.27
CA PHE A 184 -15.82 3.08 -5.01
C PHE A 184 -16.52 3.88 -3.91
N VAL A 185 -16.93 5.12 -4.16
CA VAL A 185 -17.69 5.91 -3.18
C VAL A 185 -18.99 5.22 -2.80
N ALA A 186 -19.72 4.66 -3.76
CA ALA A 186 -20.92 3.88 -3.47
C ALA A 186 -20.61 2.66 -2.58
N ALA A 187 -19.43 2.02 -2.73
CA ALA A 187 -19.01 0.93 -1.86
C ALA A 187 -18.64 1.41 -0.46
N LEU A 188 -17.92 2.53 -0.33
CA LEU A 188 -17.62 3.15 0.96
C LEU A 188 -18.89 3.51 1.73
N GLU A 189 -19.89 4.09 1.06
CA GLU A 189 -21.19 4.42 1.66
C GLU A 189 -21.92 3.17 2.18
N ARG A 190 -21.96 2.09 1.37
CA ARG A 190 -22.55 0.82 1.79
C ARG A 190 -21.90 0.25 3.06
N HIS A 191 -20.59 0.48 3.22
CA HIS A 191 -19.82 -0.02 4.36
C HIS A 191 -19.61 0.99 5.48
N ALA A 192 -20.18 2.21 5.37
CA ALA A 192 -19.96 3.30 6.32
C ALA A 192 -18.46 3.62 6.54
N LEU A 193 -17.68 3.66 5.46
CA LEU A 193 -16.24 3.93 5.46
C LEU A 193 -15.87 5.30 4.88
N THR A 194 -16.77 6.28 4.95
CA THR A 194 -16.58 7.61 4.35
C THR A 194 -16.08 8.66 5.35
N SER A 195 -16.06 8.38 6.65
CA SER A 195 -15.68 9.34 7.70
C SER A 195 -14.18 9.37 7.95
N ALA A 196 -13.69 10.49 8.51
CA ALA A 196 -12.27 10.67 8.83
C ALA A 196 -11.72 9.68 9.87
N ASP A 197 -12.57 9.07 10.69
CA ASP A 197 -12.24 8.07 11.69
C ASP A 197 -12.50 6.63 11.23
N ALA A 198 -12.93 6.44 9.98
CA ALA A 198 -13.13 5.11 9.43
C ALA A 198 -11.79 4.34 9.41
N PRO A 199 -11.79 3.03 9.70
CA PRO A 199 -10.58 2.20 9.67
C PRO A 199 -10.20 1.87 8.23
N ILE A 200 -9.89 2.89 7.45
CA ILE A 200 -9.54 2.79 6.03
C ILE A 200 -8.42 3.78 5.71
N LEU A 201 -7.55 3.44 4.75
CA LEU A 201 -6.55 4.35 4.18
C LEU A 201 -6.56 4.20 2.66
N ILE A 202 -7.16 5.15 1.96
CA ILE A 202 -7.41 5.05 0.52
C ILE A 202 -6.19 5.55 -0.23
N GLN A 203 -5.62 4.73 -1.10
CA GLN A 203 -4.39 5.06 -1.81
C GLN A 203 -4.58 5.08 -3.32
N CYS A 204 -3.83 5.94 -4.00
CA CYS A 204 -3.78 5.99 -5.46
C CYS A 204 -2.52 6.70 -5.93
N PHE A 205 -1.98 6.29 -7.08
CA PHE A 205 -0.91 7.02 -7.76
C PHE A 205 -1.42 8.28 -8.48
N GLU A 206 -2.66 8.27 -8.97
CA GLU A 206 -3.24 9.39 -9.73
C GLU A 206 -3.73 10.52 -8.83
N VAL A 207 -3.20 11.73 -9.05
CA VAL A 207 -3.42 12.91 -8.19
C VAL A 207 -4.87 13.39 -8.28
N GLY A 208 -5.38 13.54 -9.49
CA GLY A 208 -6.73 14.02 -9.77
C GLY A 208 -7.80 13.08 -9.22
N THR A 209 -7.53 11.78 -9.15
CA THR A 209 -8.44 10.81 -8.50
C THR A 209 -8.57 11.12 -7.01
N LEU A 210 -7.46 11.33 -6.30
CA LEU A 210 -7.48 11.70 -4.89
C LEU A 210 -8.15 13.05 -4.65
N GLU A 211 -7.88 14.07 -5.49
CA GLU A 211 -8.56 15.36 -5.40
C GLU A 211 -10.09 15.24 -5.56
N ARG A 212 -10.56 14.40 -6.50
CA ARG A 212 -11.99 14.15 -6.71
C ARG A 212 -12.61 13.40 -5.53
N LEU A 213 -11.90 12.43 -4.95
CA LEU A 213 -12.34 11.71 -3.75
C LEU A 213 -12.42 12.64 -2.54
N LYS A 214 -11.43 13.52 -2.34
CA LYS A 214 -11.41 14.48 -1.21
C LYS A 214 -12.64 15.40 -1.18
N ALA A 215 -13.24 15.68 -2.34
CA ALA A 215 -14.46 16.47 -2.43
C ALA A 215 -15.74 15.70 -2.06
N ARG A 216 -15.67 14.39 -1.84
CA ARG A 216 -16.83 13.48 -1.70
C ARG A 216 -16.84 12.71 -0.39
N ILE A 217 -15.67 12.45 0.22
CA ILE A 217 -15.51 11.68 1.45
C ILE A 217 -14.52 12.38 2.40
N ASP A 218 -14.64 12.09 3.69
CA ASP A 218 -13.72 12.58 4.73
C ASP A 218 -12.64 11.54 5.10
N ALA A 219 -12.79 10.30 4.62
CA ALA A 219 -11.84 9.21 4.87
C ALA A 219 -10.42 9.55 4.38
N PRO A 220 -9.38 9.10 5.10
CA PRO A 220 -8.02 9.54 4.84
C PRO A 220 -7.49 9.00 3.51
N LEU A 221 -6.81 9.88 2.78
CA LEU A 221 -6.24 9.63 1.46
C LEU A 221 -4.71 9.58 1.55
N LEU A 222 -4.12 8.74 0.71
CA LEU A 222 -2.68 8.53 0.61
C LEU A 222 -2.23 8.70 -0.86
N GLN A 223 -1.31 9.62 -1.10
CA GLN A 223 -0.67 9.79 -2.42
C GLN A 223 0.46 8.78 -2.60
N LEU A 224 0.31 7.85 -3.53
CA LEU A 224 1.38 6.91 -3.88
C LEU A 224 2.42 7.56 -4.78
N MET A 225 3.70 7.28 -4.51
CA MET A 225 4.83 7.76 -5.29
C MET A 225 5.93 6.70 -5.33
N GLN A 226 6.73 6.69 -6.40
CA GLN A 226 7.86 5.78 -6.56
C GLN A 226 9.10 6.52 -7.06
N ALA A 227 10.26 5.87 -7.03
CA ALA A 227 11.55 6.52 -7.27
C ALA A 227 11.71 7.15 -8.67
N GLY A 228 10.88 6.75 -9.64
CA GLY A 228 10.91 7.29 -10.99
C GLY A 228 9.52 7.44 -11.62
N GLY A 229 9.46 8.23 -12.70
CA GLY A 229 8.20 8.52 -13.40
C GLY A 229 7.36 9.58 -12.69
N GLY A 230 6.06 9.54 -12.92
CA GLY A 230 5.07 10.45 -12.38
C GLY A 230 3.66 9.87 -12.53
N PRO A 231 2.65 10.56 -12.00
CA PRO A 231 1.26 10.09 -12.04
C PRO A 231 0.71 10.14 -13.48
N ALA A 232 0.01 9.08 -13.88
CA ALA A 232 -0.50 8.93 -15.25
C ALA A 232 -1.45 10.06 -15.68
N ASP A 233 -2.19 10.63 -14.72
CA ASP A 233 -3.17 11.69 -14.93
C ASP A 233 -2.59 13.11 -14.86
N ARG A 234 -1.29 13.28 -14.58
CA ARG A 234 -0.57 14.57 -14.70
C ARG A 234 0.66 14.42 -15.60
N PRO A 235 0.47 14.32 -16.93
CA PRO A 235 1.59 14.26 -17.86
C PRO A 235 2.56 15.43 -17.68
N GLY A 236 3.83 15.11 -17.44
CA GLY A 236 4.90 16.08 -17.24
C GLY A 236 5.27 16.39 -15.78
N ALA A 237 4.44 15.99 -14.81
CA ALA A 237 4.85 15.98 -13.40
C ALA A 237 5.71 14.74 -13.09
N THR A 238 6.64 14.88 -12.15
CA THR A 238 7.46 13.74 -11.67
C THR A 238 7.29 13.53 -10.18
N TYR A 239 7.41 12.28 -9.72
CA TYR A 239 7.39 11.97 -8.29
C TYR A 239 8.57 12.62 -7.54
N ALA A 240 9.70 12.85 -8.23
CA ALA A 240 10.83 13.57 -7.65
C ALA A 240 10.48 15.03 -7.32
N GLU A 241 9.71 15.72 -8.18
CA GLU A 241 9.23 17.07 -7.91
C GLU A 241 8.16 17.07 -6.80
N MET A 242 7.25 16.10 -6.83
CA MET A 242 6.21 15.94 -5.80
C MET A 242 6.79 15.66 -4.41
N ALA A 243 7.94 14.99 -4.33
CA ALA A 243 8.64 14.68 -3.09
C ALA A 243 9.45 15.86 -2.50
N THR A 244 9.49 17.02 -3.15
CA THR A 244 10.10 18.24 -2.58
C THR A 244 9.21 18.84 -1.48
N PRO A 245 9.75 19.68 -0.57
CA PRO A 245 8.92 20.34 0.45
C PRO A 245 7.72 21.12 -0.11
N GLN A 246 7.86 21.72 -1.31
CA GLN A 246 6.74 22.38 -1.98
C GLN A 246 5.70 21.36 -2.46
N GLY A 247 6.13 20.29 -3.15
CA GLY A 247 5.23 19.25 -3.64
C GLY A 247 4.48 18.56 -2.51
N LEU A 248 5.15 18.28 -1.38
CA LEU A 248 4.52 17.73 -0.18
C LEU A 248 3.49 18.68 0.42
N ALA A 249 3.76 19.99 0.46
CA ALA A 249 2.77 20.98 0.88
C ALA A 249 1.56 21.07 -0.07
N GLU A 250 1.75 20.77 -1.36
CA GLU A 250 0.65 20.66 -2.33
C GLU A 250 -0.17 19.38 -2.09
N ILE A 251 0.49 18.24 -1.83
CA ILE A 251 -0.16 16.96 -1.48
C ILE A 251 -1.01 17.09 -0.21
N ALA A 252 -0.50 17.76 0.83
CA ALA A 252 -1.17 17.98 2.11
C ALA A 252 -2.52 18.73 2.00
N ARG A 253 -2.84 19.30 0.83
CA ARG A 253 -4.14 19.94 0.58
C ARG A 253 -5.25 18.93 0.32
N TYR A 254 -4.91 17.72 -0.11
CA TYR A 254 -5.90 16.71 -0.50
C TYR A 254 -5.67 15.33 0.14
N ALA A 255 -4.47 15.04 0.66
CA ALA A 255 -4.14 13.77 1.30
C ALA A 255 -3.59 13.97 2.71
N GLU A 256 -3.79 12.96 3.54
CA GLU A 256 -3.29 12.88 4.92
C GLU A 256 -1.96 12.13 5.01
N ALA A 257 -1.61 11.35 3.99
CA ALA A 257 -0.37 10.58 3.94
C ALA A 257 0.28 10.53 2.55
N VAL A 258 1.56 10.18 2.52
CA VAL A 258 2.28 9.76 1.31
C VAL A 258 2.74 8.30 1.45
N GLY A 259 2.51 7.53 0.39
CA GLY A 259 2.94 6.14 0.28
C GLY A 259 4.10 6.02 -0.70
N VAL A 260 5.31 5.81 -0.19
CA VAL A 260 6.54 5.97 -0.99
C VAL A 260 7.32 4.67 -1.10
N GLN A 261 7.89 4.42 -2.28
CA GLN A 261 8.83 3.32 -2.46
C GLN A 261 10.04 3.49 -1.51
N ASP A 262 10.54 2.41 -0.93
CA ASP A 262 11.68 2.39 0.01
C ASP A 262 12.90 3.16 -0.50
N LEU A 263 13.19 3.06 -1.80
CA LEU A 263 14.28 3.79 -2.47
C LEU A 263 14.17 5.31 -2.40
N MET A 264 12.97 5.87 -2.21
CA MET A 264 12.78 7.31 -2.03
C MET A 264 13.18 7.77 -0.63
N VAL A 265 13.09 6.88 0.36
CA VAL A 265 13.48 7.14 1.76
C VAL A 265 14.95 6.78 1.96
N VAL A 266 15.38 5.63 1.46
CA VAL A 266 16.76 5.15 1.57
C VAL A 266 17.24 4.67 0.20
N PRO A 267 17.89 5.55 -0.59
CA PRO A 267 18.46 5.19 -1.87
C PRO A 267 19.51 4.08 -1.76
N ARG A 268 19.84 3.45 -2.87
CA ARG A 268 20.87 2.41 -2.94
C ARG A 268 21.97 2.81 -3.92
N ASP A 269 23.20 2.37 -3.65
CA ASP A 269 24.31 2.51 -4.60
C ASP A 269 24.24 1.43 -5.70
N ASP A 270 25.15 1.51 -6.67
CA ASP A 270 25.25 0.54 -7.77
C ASP A 270 25.52 -0.90 -7.30
N ALA A 271 26.05 -1.08 -6.08
CA ALA A 271 26.25 -2.39 -5.45
C ALA A 271 25.02 -2.85 -4.66
N GLY A 272 23.92 -2.09 -4.67
CA GLY A 272 22.68 -2.37 -3.96
C GLY A 272 22.75 -2.13 -2.45
N ARG A 273 23.78 -1.44 -1.94
CA ARG A 273 23.89 -1.10 -0.52
C ARG A 273 23.04 0.11 -0.20
N ALA A 274 22.34 0.07 0.94
CA ALA A 274 21.58 1.22 1.41
C ALA A 274 22.51 2.41 1.68
N LEU A 275 22.14 3.59 1.18
CA LEU A 275 22.82 4.86 1.39
C LEU A 275 22.26 5.60 2.61
N ALA A 276 22.69 6.84 2.81
CA ALA A 276 22.06 7.72 3.80
C ALA A 276 20.59 7.97 3.43
N ALA A 277 19.73 8.01 4.44
CA ALA A 277 18.33 8.36 4.26
C ALA A 277 18.18 9.77 3.67
N SER A 278 17.15 9.96 2.86
CA SER A 278 16.74 11.26 2.34
C SER A 278 16.05 12.10 3.43
N SER A 279 15.77 13.37 3.13
CA SER A 279 14.97 14.22 4.02
C SER A 279 13.46 13.98 3.90
N LEU A 280 13.02 13.08 3.02
CA LEU A 280 11.61 12.90 2.65
C LEU A 280 10.69 12.72 3.85
N THR A 281 11.06 11.86 4.80
CA THR A 281 10.24 11.62 6.00
C THR A 281 10.08 12.89 6.83
N VAL A 282 11.18 13.62 7.04
CA VAL A 282 11.18 14.88 7.81
C VAL A 282 10.38 15.96 7.09
N ASP A 283 10.55 16.09 5.78
CA ASP A 283 9.87 17.10 4.97
C ASP A 283 8.36 16.83 4.88
N ALA A 284 7.96 15.56 4.81
CA ALA A 284 6.55 15.15 4.81
C ALA A 284 5.88 15.45 6.15
N HIS A 285 6.52 15.07 7.27
CA HIS A 285 6.04 15.43 8.60
C HIS A 285 5.94 16.93 8.81
N ALA A 286 6.89 17.71 8.28
CA ALA A 286 6.85 19.18 8.33
C ALA A 286 5.66 19.76 7.53
N ALA A 287 5.21 19.06 6.49
CA ALA A 287 4.00 19.39 5.74
C ALA A 287 2.70 18.86 6.41
N GLY A 288 2.82 18.08 7.50
CA GLY A 288 1.68 17.48 8.20
C GLY A 288 1.18 16.16 7.59
N LEU A 289 2.00 15.51 6.77
CA LEU A 289 1.68 14.22 6.13
C LEU A 289 2.31 13.06 6.90
N GLU A 290 1.55 11.98 7.08
CA GLU A 290 2.10 10.69 7.49
C GLU A 290 2.90 10.03 6.35
N VAL A 291 3.86 9.18 6.70
CA VAL A 291 4.76 8.52 5.75
C VAL A 291 4.63 7.02 5.86
N VAL A 292 4.14 6.41 4.77
CA VAL A 292 3.98 4.97 4.63
C VAL A 292 4.97 4.46 3.60
N VAL A 293 5.79 3.46 3.92
CA VAL A 293 6.85 2.98 3.02
C VAL A 293 6.53 1.59 2.46
N TRP A 294 6.68 1.42 1.14
CA TRP A 294 6.46 0.14 0.44
C TRP A 294 7.67 -0.25 -0.43
N THR A 295 7.90 -1.52 -0.78
CA THR A 295 7.32 -2.73 -0.19
C THR A 295 8.44 -3.54 0.46
N PHE A 296 8.23 -3.98 1.70
CA PHE A 296 9.18 -4.79 2.45
C PHE A 296 9.00 -6.28 2.15
N ARG A 297 10.04 -6.89 1.60
CA ARG A 297 10.08 -8.29 1.13
C ARG A 297 11.31 -9.01 1.67
N ALA A 298 11.16 -10.28 2.04
CA ALA A 298 12.21 -11.03 2.73
C ALA A 298 13.29 -11.57 1.79
N GLU A 299 12.97 -11.75 0.52
CA GLU A 299 13.87 -12.35 -0.45
C GLU A 299 15.07 -11.42 -0.74
N ASN A 300 16.27 -11.99 -0.77
CA ASN A 300 17.54 -11.28 -0.98
C ASN A 300 17.51 -10.35 -2.21
N LEU A 301 16.78 -10.74 -3.25
CA LEU A 301 16.57 -9.94 -4.46
C LEU A 301 16.11 -8.51 -4.13
N PHE A 302 15.23 -8.36 -3.15
CA PHE A 302 14.62 -7.08 -2.79
C PHE A 302 15.36 -6.35 -1.68
N LEU A 303 16.18 -7.04 -0.89
CA LEU A 303 16.90 -6.44 0.23
C LEU A 303 18.14 -5.64 -0.20
N PRO A 304 18.51 -4.58 0.55
CA PRO A 304 19.81 -3.96 0.40
C PRO A 304 20.91 -4.97 0.71
N ALA A 305 22.06 -4.83 0.03
CA ALA A 305 23.11 -5.85 0.02
C ALA A 305 23.60 -6.25 1.43
N GLN A 306 23.66 -5.33 2.39
CA GLN A 306 24.09 -5.62 3.76
C GLN A 306 23.07 -6.40 4.61
N TYR A 307 21.83 -6.54 4.15
CA TYR A 307 20.78 -7.32 4.81
C TYR A 307 20.55 -8.67 4.12
N ARG A 308 21.30 -8.97 3.06
CA ARG A 308 21.19 -10.27 2.37
C ARG A 308 21.88 -11.35 3.19
N VAL A 309 21.26 -12.53 3.23
CA VAL A 309 21.82 -13.73 3.87
C VAL A 309 21.91 -14.84 2.83
N GLY A 310 23.11 -15.34 2.59
CA GLY A 310 23.37 -16.26 1.48
C GLY A 310 23.44 -15.54 0.13
N ASP A 311 23.56 -16.34 -0.94
CA ASP A 311 23.79 -15.83 -2.30
C ASP A 311 22.57 -15.98 -3.23
N ALA A 312 21.61 -16.84 -2.88
CA ALA A 312 20.47 -17.07 -3.77
C ALA A 312 19.47 -15.91 -3.68
N PRO A 313 18.96 -15.40 -4.83
CA PRO A 313 18.00 -14.31 -4.83
C PRO A 313 16.70 -14.59 -4.08
N ALA A 314 16.28 -15.86 -4.02
CA ALA A 314 15.06 -16.31 -3.35
C ALA A 314 15.23 -16.60 -1.84
N ASP A 315 16.47 -16.71 -1.35
CA ASP A 315 16.70 -16.93 0.08
C ASP A 315 16.21 -15.72 0.87
N HIS A 316 15.68 -15.96 2.07
CA HIS A 316 15.25 -14.90 2.96
C HIS A 316 16.46 -14.29 3.68
N GLY A 317 16.64 -12.98 3.55
CA GLY A 317 17.64 -12.21 4.28
C GLY A 317 17.12 -11.67 5.61
N ASP A 318 17.87 -10.71 6.18
CA ASP A 318 17.54 -10.02 7.43
C ASP A 318 16.51 -8.89 7.20
N LEU A 319 15.29 -9.29 6.87
CA LEU A 319 14.16 -8.37 6.70
C LEU A 319 13.87 -7.57 7.97
N GLU A 320 13.89 -8.23 9.14
CA GLU A 320 13.62 -7.55 10.42
C GLU A 320 14.66 -6.47 10.73
N GLY A 321 15.95 -6.71 10.44
CA GLY A 321 17.00 -5.71 10.57
C GLY A 321 16.78 -4.51 9.65
N TRP A 322 16.33 -4.76 8.40
CA TRP A 322 15.99 -3.69 7.46
C TRP A 322 14.80 -2.86 7.94
N LEU A 323 13.72 -3.51 8.38
CA LEU A 323 12.54 -2.86 8.95
C LEU A 323 12.87 -2.03 10.19
N LYS A 324 13.68 -2.55 11.13
CA LYS A 324 14.13 -1.82 12.33
C LYS A 324 14.83 -0.52 11.97
N MET A 325 15.67 -0.54 10.93
CA MET A 325 16.33 0.67 10.46
C MET A 325 15.33 1.67 9.88
N ILE A 326 14.38 1.20 9.06
CA ILE A 326 13.33 2.06 8.50
C ILE A 326 12.43 2.66 9.58
N TYR A 327 11.99 1.89 10.57
CA TYR A 327 11.22 2.42 11.70
C TYR A 327 12.02 3.45 12.51
N ALA A 328 13.34 3.28 12.63
CA ALA A 328 14.20 4.27 13.29
C ALA A 328 14.30 5.62 12.55
N LEU A 329 13.89 5.68 11.27
CA LEU A 329 13.74 6.93 10.52
C LEU A 329 12.44 7.68 10.84
N GLY A 330 11.57 7.10 11.68
CA GLY A 330 10.33 7.73 12.14
C GLY A 330 9.16 7.56 11.18
N VAL A 331 9.20 6.61 10.25
CA VAL A 331 8.05 6.36 9.35
C VAL A 331 6.83 5.90 10.16
N ASP A 332 5.63 6.28 9.70
CA ASP A 332 4.38 6.04 10.42
C ASP A 332 3.81 4.66 10.13
N ALA A 333 4.07 4.12 8.94
CA ALA A 333 3.64 2.78 8.56
C ALA A 333 4.54 2.13 7.50
N VAL A 334 4.42 0.81 7.35
CA VAL A 334 5.05 0.07 6.26
C VAL A 334 4.09 -0.91 5.61
N PHE A 335 4.21 -1.07 4.30
CA PHE A 335 3.63 -2.16 3.53
C PHE A 335 4.61 -3.33 3.45
N SER A 336 4.21 -4.51 3.88
CA SER A 336 5.07 -5.70 3.81
C SER A 336 4.32 -6.93 3.30
N ASP A 337 5.02 -7.71 2.48
CA ASP A 337 4.59 -9.04 2.03
C ASP A 337 4.70 -10.09 3.17
N PHE A 338 5.43 -9.76 4.25
CA PHE A 338 5.69 -10.62 5.41
C PHE A 338 5.26 -9.91 6.72
N PRO A 339 3.95 -9.85 7.01
CA PRO A 339 3.43 -9.09 8.15
C PRO A 339 4.04 -9.47 9.50
N ALA A 340 4.28 -10.76 9.77
CA ALA A 340 4.91 -11.20 11.02
C ALA A 340 6.27 -10.53 11.26
N ALA A 341 7.13 -10.46 10.24
CA ALA A 341 8.44 -9.81 10.34
C ALA A 341 8.31 -8.31 10.60
N ALA A 342 7.39 -7.64 9.88
CA ALA A 342 7.07 -6.23 10.09
C ALA A 342 6.56 -5.94 11.51
N VAL A 343 5.73 -6.82 12.07
CA VAL A 343 5.20 -6.69 13.44
C VAL A 343 6.27 -6.94 14.50
N ASN A 344 7.17 -7.92 14.29
CA ASN A 344 8.25 -8.21 15.22
C ASN A 344 9.32 -7.10 15.28
N ALA A 345 9.46 -6.33 14.21
CA ALA A 345 10.50 -5.32 14.07
C ALA A 345 10.15 -3.94 14.70
N ARG A 346 8.88 -3.68 15.06
CA ARG A 346 8.37 -2.38 15.51
C ARG A 346 8.22 -2.21 17.02
#